data_AF-A0A936SAY7-F1
#
_entry.id   AF-A0A936SAY7-F1
#
_cell.length_a   1.000
_cell.length_b   1.000
_cell.length_c   1.000
_cell.angle_alpha   90.00
_cell.angle_beta   90.00
_cell.angle_gamma   90.00
#
_symmetry.space_group_name_H-M   'P 1'
#
loop_
_entity.id
_entity.type
_entity.pdbx_description
1 polymer ?
#
loop_
_entity_poly.entity_id
_entity_poly.type
_entity_poly.pdbx_seq_one_letter_code
_entity_poly.pdbx_strand_id
1 'polypeptide(L)'
;MNATLPQEMQQHTYAIMDEVEGSHWWFVGRRSILDSFLKGIVAKIRKPDATLKILDVGCGTGANIEMLSAYGESEGVDVSDDALEFCRKKG
;
A
#
# COMPACT_ATOMS: atom_id res chain seq x y z
N MET A 1 -24.80 19.54 13.50
CA MET A 1 -24.01 18.38 13.96
C MET A 1 -22.66 18.47 13.26
N ASN A 2 -21.63 19.03 13.92
CA ASN A 2 -20.27 19.02 13.39
C ASN A 2 -19.70 17.62 13.63
N ALA A 3 -19.78 16.76 12.62
CA ALA A 3 -18.90 15.61 12.56
C ALA A 3 -17.51 16.17 12.26
N THR A 4 -16.71 16.37 13.31
CA THR A 4 -15.29 16.69 13.14
C THR A 4 -14.69 15.50 12.41
N LEU A 5 -14.44 15.66 11.11
CA LEU A 5 -13.67 14.70 10.33
C LEU A 5 -12.33 14.50 11.06
N PRO A 6 -11.74 13.29 11.03
CA PRO A 6 -10.41 13.05 11.57
C PRO A 6 -9.45 14.11 11.03
N GLN A 7 -8.53 14.57 11.87
CA GLN A 7 -7.50 15.52 11.47
C GLN A 7 -6.76 14.95 10.26
N GLU A 8 -6.93 15.57 9.10
CA GLU A 8 -6.29 15.16 7.85
C GLU A 8 -4.78 15.16 8.06
N MET A 9 -4.10 14.14 7.51
CA MET A 9 -2.63 14.18 7.46
C MET A 9 -2.21 15.43 6.70
N GLN A 10 -1.33 16.21 7.30
CA GLN A 10 -0.77 17.38 6.64
C GLN A 10 -0.04 16.93 5.38
N GLN A 11 -0.26 17.62 4.25
CA GLN A 11 0.20 17.21 2.91
C GLN A 11 1.70 16.84 2.86
N HIS A 12 2.55 17.59 3.56
CA HIS A 12 4.00 17.34 3.65
C HIS A 12 4.37 15.95 4.20
N THR A 13 3.45 15.29 4.93
CA THR A 13 3.69 13.95 5.49
C THR A 13 3.85 12.90 4.40
N TYR A 14 3.14 13.03 3.27
CA TYR A 14 3.27 12.06 2.17
C TYR A 14 4.62 12.13 1.48
N ALA A 15 5.21 13.32 1.33
CA ALA A 15 6.57 13.47 0.81
C ALA A 15 7.60 12.79 1.73
N ILE A 16 7.45 12.97 3.05
CA ILE A 16 8.31 12.30 4.03
C ILE A 16 8.12 10.79 3.96
N MET A 17 6.87 10.31 3.89
CA MET A 17 6.57 8.88 3.75
C MET A 17 7.22 8.31 2.50
N ASP A 18 7.05 8.97 1.35
CA ASP A 18 7.64 8.57 0.06
C ASP A 18 9.17 8.45 0.13
N GLU A 19 9.83 9.41 0.79
CA GLU A 19 11.28 9.43 0.96
C GLU A 19 11.77 8.27 1.84
N VAL A 20 11.09 8.01 2.97
CA VAL A 20 11.62 7.11 4.00
C VAL A 20 11.06 5.70 3.92
N GLU A 21 9.94 5.47 3.26
CA GLU A 21 9.26 4.17 3.27
C GLU A 21 10.16 3.04 2.76
N GLY A 22 11.07 3.29 1.82
CA GLY A 22 11.97 2.29 1.25
C GLY A 22 13.08 1.83 2.19
N SER A 23 13.41 2.61 3.23
CA SER A 23 14.61 2.39 4.05
C SER A 23 14.37 2.42 5.56
N HIS A 24 13.35 3.16 6.02
CA HIS A 24 13.08 3.30 7.44
C HIS A 24 12.52 1.99 8.02
N TRP A 25 13.09 1.56 9.15
CA TRP A 25 12.91 0.25 9.75
C TRP A 25 11.44 -0.16 9.92
N TRP A 26 10.56 0.80 10.26
CA TRP A 26 9.14 0.55 10.45
C TRP A 26 8.46 0.06 9.16
N PHE A 27 8.70 0.74 8.04
CA PHE A 27 8.05 0.41 6.77
C PHE A 27 8.61 -0.89 6.19
N VAL A 28 9.93 -1.04 6.20
CA VAL A 28 10.61 -2.25 5.73
C VAL A 28 10.23 -3.46 6.57
N GLY A 29 10.31 -3.34 7.90
CA GLY A 29 9.96 -4.42 8.83
C GLY A 29 8.48 -4.81 8.72
N ARG A 30 7.57 -3.83 8.68
CA ARG A 30 6.14 -4.09 8.49
C ARG A 30 5.87 -4.80 7.16
N ARG A 31 6.46 -4.36 6.04
CA ARG A 31 6.30 -5.04 4.75
C ARG A 31 6.85 -6.46 4.78
N SER A 32 7.98 -6.71 5.43
CA SER A 32 8.50 -8.08 5.59
C SER A 32 7.55 -8.99 6.37
N ILE A 33 6.90 -8.47 7.41
CA ILE A 33 5.89 -9.22 8.16
C ILE A 33 4.68 -9.50 7.26
N LEU A 34 4.14 -8.49 6.58
CA LEU A 34 3.01 -8.65 5.66
C LEU A 34 3.30 -9.68 4.57
N ASP A 35 4.46 -9.59 3.93
CA ASP A 35 4.94 -10.52 2.91
C ASP A 35 4.93 -11.97 3.41
N SER A 36 5.36 -12.21 4.66
CA SER A 36 5.35 -13.55 5.25
C SER A 36 3.93 -14.15 5.38
N PHE A 37 2.95 -13.32 5.78
CA PHE A 37 1.55 -13.76 5.86
C PHE A 37 0.95 -13.97 4.48
N LEU A 38 1.22 -13.06 3.54
CA LEU A 38 0.70 -13.11 2.18
C LEU A 38 1.15 -14.36 1.45
N LYS A 39 2.40 -14.79 1.57
CA LYS A 39 2.88 -16.07 1.00
C LYS A 39 1.99 -17.25 1.39
N GLY A 40 1.65 -17.35 2.67
CA GLY A 40 0.81 -18.43 3.18
C GLY A 40 -0.65 -18.33 2.72
N ILE A 41 -1.18 -17.11 2.60
CA ILE A 41 -2.56 -16.86 2.13
C ILE A 41 -2.66 -17.15 0.63
N VAL A 42 -1.77 -16.58 -0.17
CA VAL A 42 -1.72 -16.72 -1.63
C VAL A 42 -1.57 -18.18 -2.02
N ALA A 43 -0.68 -18.93 -1.37
CA ALA A 43 -0.51 -20.37 -1.64
C ALA A 43 -1.81 -21.18 -1.46
N LYS A 44 -2.74 -20.73 -0.61
CA LYS A 44 -4.02 -21.40 -0.35
C LYS A 44 -5.14 -20.98 -1.32
N ILE A 45 -5.12 -19.75 -1.78
CA ILE A 45 -6.22 -19.17 -2.60
C ILE A 45 -5.91 -19.14 -4.09
N ARG A 46 -4.63 -19.22 -4.48
CA ARG A 46 -4.20 -19.14 -5.87
C ARG A 46 -4.69 -20.35 -6.65
N LYS A 47 -5.35 -20.08 -7.78
CA LYS A 47 -5.74 -21.10 -8.76
C LYS A 47 -4.67 -21.15 -9.86
N PRO A 48 -4.36 -22.32 -10.45
CA PRO A 48 -3.29 -22.47 -11.44
C PRO A 48 -3.39 -21.50 -12.61
N ASP A 49 -4.60 -21.23 -13.09
CA ASP A 49 -4.85 -20.44 -14.31
C ASP A 49 -5.46 -19.06 -14.02
N ALA A 50 -5.38 -18.56 -12.78
CA ALA A 50 -5.97 -17.28 -12.40
C ALA A 50 -4.93 -16.30 -11.86
N THR A 51 -4.89 -15.10 -12.42
CA THR A 51 -4.22 -13.94 -11.82
C THR A 51 -5.01 -13.50 -10.59
N LEU A 52 -4.33 -13.37 -9.46
CA LEU A 52 -4.93 -12.80 -8.26
C LEU A 52 -5.11 -11.30 -8.44
N LYS A 53 -6.30 -10.80 -8.11
CA LYS A 53 -6.59 -9.36 -8.04
C LYS A 53 -6.50 -8.91 -6.59
N ILE A 54 -5.73 -7.87 -6.34
CA ILE A 54 -5.38 -7.40 -5.00
C ILE A 54 -5.71 -5.91 -4.92
N LEU A 55 -6.41 -5.49 -3.86
CA LEU A 55 -6.73 -4.09 -3.61
C LEU A 55 -6.10 -3.66 -2.28
N ASP A 56 -5.27 -2.63 -2.31
CA ASP A 56 -4.73 -1.97 -1.11
C ASP A 56 -5.59 -0.75 -0.76
N VAL A 57 -6.34 -0.82 0.34
CA VAL A 57 -7.26 0.23 0.79
C VAL A 57 -6.56 1.12 1.80
N GLY A 58 -6.44 2.41 1.49
CA GLY A 58 -5.55 3.32 2.19
C GLY A 58 -4.10 3.10 1.74
N CYS A 59 -3.88 3.01 0.43
CA CYS A 59 -2.57 2.66 -0.14
C CYS A 59 -1.49 3.71 0.09
N GLY A 60 -1.86 4.92 0.51
CA GLY A 60 -0.95 6.04 0.70
C GLY A 60 -0.12 6.30 -0.56
N THR A 61 1.19 6.43 -0.36
CA THR A 61 2.23 6.65 -1.39
C THR A 61 2.53 5.43 -2.26
N GLY A 62 1.80 4.32 -2.12
CA GLY A 62 1.88 3.16 -3.02
C GLY A 62 2.93 2.10 -2.64
N ALA A 63 3.66 2.28 -1.55
CA ALA A 63 4.77 1.42 -1.13
C ALA A 63 4.44 -0.09 -1.05
N ASN A 64 3.22 -0.40 -0.65
CA ASN A 64 2.75 -1.77 -0.50
C ASN A 64 2.31 -2.37 -1.84
N ILE A 65 1.78 -1.56 -2.77
CA ILE A 65 1.34 -2.02 -4.09
C ILE A 65 2.50 -2.67 -4.83
N GLU A 66 3.69 -2.05 -4.78
CA GLU A 66 4.90 -2.61 -5.39
C GLU A 66 5.20 -4.04 -4.87
N MET A 67 5.12 -4.26 -3.55
CA MET A 67 5.29 -5.59 -2.95
C MET A 67 4.14 -6.55 -3.33
N LEU A 68 2.90 -6.05 -3.37
CA LEU A 68 1.71 -6.83 -3.72
C LEU A 68 1.74 -7.30 -5.19
N SER A 69 2.37 -6.53 -6.09
CA SER A 69 2.52 -6.86 -7.51
C SER A 69 3.24 -8.19 -7.75
N ALA A 70 4.06 -8.65 -6.79
CA ALA A 70 4.71 -9.95 -6.85
C ALA A 70 3.72 -11.13 -6.72
N TYR A 71 2.52 -10.89 -6.22
CA TYR A 71 1.49 -11.91 -5.98
C TYR A 71 0.38 -11.93 -7.03
N GLY A 72 0.19 -10.84 -7.78
CA GLY A 72 -0.88 -10.69 -8.76
C GLY A 72 -1.03 -9.27 -9.27
N GLU A 73 -2.16 -8.99 -9.92
CA GLU A 73 -2.56 -7.66 -10.36
C GLU A 73 -3.02 -6.87 -9.12
N SER A 74 -2.29 -5.80 -8.79
CA SER A 74 -2.52 -4.99 -7.59
C SER A 74 -2.97 -3.58 -7.96
N GLU A 75 -4.02 -3.11 -7.30
CA GLU A 75 -4.55 -1.75 -7.40
C GLU A 75 -4.58 -1.11 -6.00
N GLY A 76 -4.50 0.22 -5.95
CA GLY A 76 -4.56 0.98 -4.71
C GLY A 76 -5.65 2.04 -4.75
N VAL A 77 -6.28 2.26 -3.60
CA VAL A 77 -7.20 3.38 -3.39
C VAL A 77 -6.84 4.12 -2.12
N ASP A 78 -6.90 5.44 -2.18
CA ASP A 78 -6.74 6.32 -1.03
C ASP A 78 -7.73 7.49 -1.14
N VAL A 79 -8.10 8.06 0.00
CA VAL A 79 -8.97 9.24 0.05
C VAL A 79 -8.18 10.52 -0.28
N SER A 80 -6.86 10.49 -0.13
CA SER A 80 -5.99 11.63 -0.36
C SER A 80 -5.45 11.65 -1.79
N ASP A 81 -5.83 12.66 -2.56
CA ASP A 81 -5.26 12.90 -3.90
C ASP A 81 -3.74 13.12 -3.84
N ASP A 82 -3.25 13.83 -2.82
CA ASP A 82 -1.80 14.04 -2.61
C ASP A 82 -1.06 12.70 -2.46
N ALA A 83 -1.61 11.76 -1.68
CA ALA A 83 -1.03 10.42 -1.55
C ALA A 83 -1.01 9.68 -2.90
N LEU A 84 -2.12 9.78 -3.65
CA LEU A 84 -2.26 9.16 -4.96
C LEU A 84 -1.31 9.77 -6.01
N GLU A 85 -0.90 11.03 -5.89
CA GLU A 85 0.13 11.61 -6.75
C GLU A 85 1.48 10.91 -6.59
N PHE A 86 1.88 10.56 -5.36
CA PHE A 86 3.09 9.77 -5.12
C PHE A 86 2.91 8.32 -5.56
N CYS A 87 1.76 7.73 -5.26
CA CYS A 87 1.42 6.36 -5.66
C CYS A 87 1.57 6.16 -7.18
N ARG A 88 0.96 7.04 -7.99
CA ARG A 88 1.04 6.99 -9.47
C ARG A 88 2.45 7.14 -10.03
N LYS A 89 3.38 7.76 -9.29
CA LYS A 89 4.78 7.90 -9.74
C LYS A 89 5.56 6.58 -9.63
N LYS A 90 5.08 5.63 -8.84
CA LYS A 90 5.73 4.32 -8.62
C LYS A 90 5.24 3.21 -9.54
N GLY A 91 4.14 3.43 -10.26
CA GLY A 91 3.51 2.45 -11.15
C GLY A 91 2.04 2.27 -10.82
#